data_AF-A0A2G1ZSY1-F1
#
_entry.id   AF-A0A2G1ZSY1-F1
#
_cell.length_a   1.000
_cell.length_b   1.000
_cell.length_c   1.000
_cell.angle_alpha   90.00
_cell.angle_beta   90.00
_cell.angle_gamma   90.00
#
_symmetry.space_group_name_H-M   'P 1'
#
loop_
_entity.id
_entity.type
_entity.pdbx_description
1 polymer ?
#
loop_
_entity_poly.entity_id
_entity_poly.type
_entity_poly.pdbx_seq_one_letter_code
_entity_poly.pdbx_strand_id
1 'polypeptide(L)'
;MRKDRYRFKGISTIDDVKEFESKGFDSHNVPQNSYSVIRQSFLDNQNELALSYFTLIDDYKKPFTYTYAELFAKVNQTANLINSIG
;
A
#
# COMPACT_ATOMS: atom_id res chain seq x y z
N MET A 1 -2.77 14.15 6.95
CA MET A 1 -2.85 14.52 5.52
C MET A 1 -2.01 13.51 4.78
N ARG A 2 -2.69 12.65 4.02
CA ARG A 2 -2.06 11.58 3.23
C ARG A 2 -0.99 12.17 2.32
N LYS A 3 0.22 11.65 2.41
CA LYS A 3 1.31 11.97 1.49
C LYS A 3 1.13 11.12 0.24
N ASP A 4 0.58 11.73 -0.79
CA ASP A 4 0.56 11.17 -2.13
C ASP A 4 1.91 11.47 -2.79
N ARG A 5 2.81 10.47 -2.80
CA ARG A 5 4.17 10.63 -3.33
C ARG A 5 4.23 10.75 -4.84
N TYR A 6 3.20 10.29 -5.53
CA TYR A 6 3.10 10.50 -6.96
C TYR A 6 2.50 11.90 -7.17
N ARG A 7 3.30 12.81 -7.75
CA ARG A 7 2.86 14.13 -8.23
C ARG A 7 1.66 14.04 -9.19
N PHE A 8 1.48 12.84 -9.73
CA PHE A 8 0.40 12.40 -10.58
C PHE A 8 -0.89 12.20 -9.77
N LYS A 9 -1.91 13.01 -10.06
CA LYS A 9 -3.25 12.95 -9.42
C LYS A 9 -4.06 11.69 -9.77
N GLY A 10 -3.44 10.66 -10.34
CA GLY A 10 -4.08 9.47 -10.91
C GLY A 10 -4.28 9.61 -12.42
N ILE A 11 -4.51 8.47 -13.10
CA ILE A 11 -4.83 8.43 -14.53
C ILE A 11 -6.31 8.81 -14.66
N SER A 12 -6.60 9.93 -15.31
CA SER A 12 -7.98 10.41 -15.50
C SER A 12 -8.38 10.54 -16.97
N THR A 13 -7.40 10.65 -17.87
CA THR A 13 -7.58 10.82 -19.32
C THR A 13 -6.66 9.91 -20.11
N ILE A 14 -6.91 9.82 -21.43
CA ILE A 14 -6.04 9.08 -22.34
C ILE A 14 -4.66 9.73 -22.49
N ASP A 15 -4.55 11.05 -22.32
CA ASP A 15 -3.28 11.75 -22.44
C ASP A 15 -2.42 11.52 -21.19
N ASP A 16 -3.03 11.33 -20.02
CA ASP A 16 -2.33 10.88 -18.80
C ASP A 16 -1.68 9.50 -19.02
N VAL A 17 -2.37 8.60 -19.73
CA VAL A 17 -1.83 7.27 -20.11
C VAL A 17 -0.63 7.44 -21.03
N LYS A 18 -0.76 8.25 -22.10
CA LYS A 18 0.34 8.47 -23.04
C LYS A 18 1.56 9.12 -22.38
N GLU A 19 1.34 10.08 -21.47
CA GLU A 19 2.45 10.68 -20.71
C GLU A 19 3.13 9.64 -19.83
N PHE A 20 2.36 8.80 -19.13
CA PHE A 20 2.91 7.73 -18.31
C PHE A 20 3.71 6.73 -19.16
N GLU A 21 3.15 6.25 -20.26
CA GLU A 21 3.78 5.28 -21.17
C GLU A 21 4.96 5.85 -21.97
N SER A 22 5.05 7.17 -22.12
CA SER A 22 6.18 7.83 -22.81
C SER A 22 7.50 7.65 -22.07
N LYS A 23 7.47 7.27 -20.79
CA LYS A 23 8.64 7.05 -19.95
C LYS A 23 8.83 5.56 -19.68
N GLY A 24 10.08 5.09 -19.66
CA GLY A 24 10.38 3.70 -19.32
C GLY A 24 10.03 3.38 -17.86
N PHE A 25 9.63 2.15 -17.57
CA PHE A 25 9.16 1.71 -16.25
C PHE A 25 10.10 2.11 -15.08
N ASP A 26 11.41 1.98 -15.29
CA ASP A 26 12.43 2.31 -14.27
C ASP A 26 12.43 3.78 -13.86
N SER A 27 11.98 4.68 -14.75
CA SER A 27 11.92 6.12 -14.47
C SER A 27 10.80 6.51 -13.49
N HIS A 28 9.86 5.60 -13.21
CA HIS A 28 8.73 5.87 -12.31
C HIS A 28 9.05 5.63 -10.83
N ASN A 29 10.30 5.27 -10.50
CA ASN A 29 10.75 4.99 -9.13
C ASN A 29 9.81 4.01 -8.38
N VAL A 30 9.37 2.99 -9.11
CA VAL A 30 8.42 1.98 -8.60
C VAL A 30 9.17 1.08 -7.61
N PRO A 31 8.58 0.75 -6.45
CA PRO A 31 9.21 -0.17 -5.52
C PRO A 31 9.47 -1.54 -6.17
N GLN A 32 10.64 -2.12 -5.89
CA GLN A 32 11.14 -3.34 -6.56
C GLN A 32 10.34 -4.61 -6.24
N ASN A 33 9.55 -4.60 -5.16
CA ASN A 33 8.72 -5.73 -4.75
C ASN A 33 7.58 -5.28 -3.83
N SER A 34 6.61 -6.16 -3.60
CA SER A 34 5.43 -5.87 -2.78
C SER A 34 5.77 -5.47 -1.34
N TYR A 35 6.81 -6.07 -0.76
CA TYR A 35 7.26 -5.68 0.59
C TYR A 35 7.74 -4.23 0.62
N SER A 36 8.51 -3.82 -0.40
CA SER A 36 8.98 -2.46 -0.58
C SER A 36 7.80 -1.49 -0.75
N VAL A 37 6.73 -1.88 -1.47
CA VAL A 37 5.50 -1.07 -1.57
C VAL A 37 4.88 -0.83 -0.19
N ILE A 38 4.74 -1.88 0.62
CA ILE A 38 4.11 -1.79 1.95
C ILE A 38 4.97 -0.95 2.91
N ARG A 39 6.29 -1.23 2.99
CA ARG A 39 7.22 -0.46 3.84
C ARG A 39 7.17 1.02 3.51
N GLN A 40 7.11 1.32 2.23
CA GLN A 40 7.17 2.69 1.74
C GLN A 40 5.84 3.41 1.97
N SER A 41 4.70 2.71 1.88
CA SER A 41 3.39 3.24 2.30
C SER A 41 3.33 3.52 3.80
N PHE A 42 3.94 2.65 4.63
CA PHE A 42 4.12 2.91 6.05
C PHE A 42 4.89 4.20 6.30
N LEU A 43 6.05 4.40 5.68
CA LEU A 43 6.87 5.60 5.89
C LEU A 43 6.13 6.91 5.60
N ASP A 44 5.21 6.90 4.64
CA ASP A 44 4.48 8.10 4.24
C ASP A 44 3.29 8.42 5.13
N ASN A 45 2.57 7.38 5.55
CA ASN A 45 1.18 7.45 5.97
C ASN A 45 0.91 6.59 7.21
N GLN A 46 1.88 6.53 8.14
CA GLN A 46 1.89 5.62 9.30
C GLN A 46 0.53 5.49 10.01
N ASN A 47 -0.15 6.61 10.25
CA ASN A 47 -1.40 6.66 11.04
C ASN A 47 -2.67 6.66 10.17
N GLU A 48 -2.55 6.62 8.84
CA GLU A 48 -3.71 6.57 7.93
C GLU A 48 -4.21 5.12 7.80
N LEU A 49 -5.51 4.95 7.54
CA LEU A 49 -6.15 3.65 7.38
C LEU A 49 -5.65 2.96 6.10
N ALA A 50 -5.15 1.73 6.26
CA ALA A 50 -4.60 0.91 5.18
C ALA A 50 -5.52 -0.25 4.76
N LEU A 51 -6.18 -0.86 5.74
CA LEU A 51 -7.05 -2.02 5.52
C LEU A 51 -8.29 -1.90 6.39
N SER A 52 -9.45 -2.18 5.81
CA SER A 52 -10.71 -2.37 6.52
C SER A 52 -11.41 -3.60 5.98
N TYR A 53 -11.76 -4.54 6.85
CA TYR A 53 -12.45 -5.77 6.45
C TYR A 53 -13.35 -6.27 7.58
N PHE A 54 -14.31 -7.12 7.23
CA PHE A 54 -15.17 -7.84 8.15
C PHE A 54 -15.29 -9.28 7.67
N THR A 55 -15.44 -10.22 8.59
CA THR A 55 -15.52 -11.66 8.27
C THR A 55 -16.93 -12.10 7.95
N LEU A 56 -17.92 -11.52 8.62
CA LEU A 56 -19.35 -11.79 8.39
C LEU A 56 -20.00 -10.51 7.88
N ILE A 57 -20.97 -10.67 6.96
CA ILE A 57 -21.65 -9.52 6.36
C ILE A 57 -22.35 -8.64 7.41
N ASP A 58 -22.85 -9.24 8.49
CA ASP A 58 -23.52 -8.53 9.58
C ASP A 58 -22.57 -7.60 10.37
N ASP A 59 -21.26 -7.82 10.28
CA ASP A 59 -20.23 -7.04 10.98
C ASP A 59 -19.78 -5.80 10.20
N TYR A 60 -20.39 -5.47 9.05
CA TYR A 60 -19.96 -4.35 8.21
C TYR A 60 -19.93 -2.99 8.92
N LYS A 61 -20.71 -2.82 10.00
CA LYS A 61 -20.74 -1.60 10.82
C LYS A 61 -19.58 -1.50 11.81
N LYS A 62 -18.88 -2.60 12.08
CA LYS A 62 -17.74 -2.69 13.01
C LYS A 62 -16.59 -3.49 12.37
N PRO A 63 -16.03 -3.01 11.24
CA PRO A 63 -14.97 -3.74 10.57
C PRO A 63 -13.70 -3.74 11.42
N PHE A 64 -12.86 -4.75 11.23
CA PHE A 64 -11.47 -4.70 11.61
C PHE A 64 -10.77 -3.64 10.78
N THR A 65 -9.94 -2.82 11.41
CA THR A 65 -9.19 -1.75 10.76
C THR A 65 -7.72 -1.85 11.13
N TYR A 66 -6.85 -1.61 10.16
CA TYR A 66 -5.42 -1.47 10.37
C TYR A 66 -4.94 -0.17 9.75
N THR A 67 -4.21 0.61 10.52
CA THR A 67 -3.33 1.66 10.00
C THR A 67 -2.18 1.04 9.21
N TYR A 68 -1.48 1.85 8.39
CA TYR A 68 -0.27 1.36 7.71
C TYR A 68 0.80 0.87 8.68
N ALA A 69 0.94 1.49 9.86
CA ALA A 69 1.86 1.05 10.90
C ALA A 69 1.49 -0.34 11.45
N GLU A 70 0.23 -0.56 11.79
CA GLU A 70 -0.23 -1.83 12.34
C GLU A 70 -0.15 -2.94 11.29
N LEU A 71 -0.53 -2.65 10.04
CA LEU A 71 -0.42 -3.60 8.93
C LEU A 71 1.04 -3.99 8.69
N PHE A 72 1.96 -3.03 8.64
CA PHE A 72 3.38 -3.31 8.42
C PHE A 72 3.98 -4.14 9.56
N ALA A 73 3.60 -3.86 10.81
CA ALA A 73 3.99 -4.68 11.95
C ALA A 73 3.49 -6.13 11.83
N LYS A 74 2.24 -6.34 11.38
CA LYS A 74 1.69 -7.69 11.14
C LYS A 74 2.38 -8.44 10.02
N VAL A 75 2.71 -7.77 8.92
CA VAL A 75 3.48 -8.36 7.83
C VAL A 75 4.85 -8.82 8.33
N ASN A 76 5.58 -7.98 9.07
CA ASN A 76 6.88 -8.34 9.62
C ASN A 76 6.79 -9.49 10.63
N GLN A 77 5.80 -9.45 11.55
CA GLN A 77 5.55 -10.52 12.50
C GLN A 77 5.34 -11.87 11.79
N THR A 78 4.51 -11.86 10.75
CA THR A 78 4.18 -13.07 9.98
C THR A 78 5.36 -13.57 9.17
N ALA A 79 6.10 -12.67 8.51
CA ALA A 79 7.30 -13.02 7.76
C ALA A 79 8.37 -13.66 8.67
N ASN A 80 8.56 -13.12 9.89
CA ASN A 80 9.47 -13.70 10.87
C ASN A 80 9.02 -15.09 11.33
N LEU A 81 7.71 -15.29 11.54
CA LEU A 81 7.16 -16.59 11.89
C LEU A 81 7.38 -17.61 10.78
N ILE A 82 7.07 -17.27 9.53
CA ILE A 82 7.28 -18.15 8.38
C ILE A 82 8.78 -18.48 8.24
N ASN A 83 9.64 -17.47 8.32
CA ASN A 83 11.09 -17.68 8.26
C ASN A 83 11.61 -18.58 9.40
N SER A 84 10.94 -18.62 10.55
CA SER A 84 11.33 -19.49 11.67
C SER A 84 11.00 -20.97 11.47
N ILE A 85 10.12 -21.32 10.52
CA ILE A 85 9.69 -22.70 10.26
C ILE A 85 10.31 -23.32 8.99
N GLY A 86 11.17 -22.58 8.27
CA GLY A 86 11.85 -23.03 7.06
C GLY A 86 11.02 -22.90 5.79
#